data_AF-A0AAV5TW48-F1
#
_entry.id   AF-A0AAV5TW48-F1
#
_cell.length_a   1.000
_cell.length_b   1.000
_cell.length_c   1.000
_cell.angle_alpha   90.00
_cell.angle_beta   90.00
_cell.angle_gamma   90.00
#
_symmetry.space_group_name_H-M   'P 1'
#
loop_
_entity.id
_entity.type
_entity.pdbx_description
1 polymer ?
#
loop_
_entity_poly.entity_id
_entity_poly.type
_entity_poly.pdbx_seq_one_letter_code
_entity_poly.pdbx_strand_id
1 'polypeptide(L)'
;TGDSSPVAADLSTMEVLLKELLEKVTPATTHSIPTLTRTGFQRQVEFNCSLLNELELAKRDPSRIDSILETIKERNQLLTMADKNPQVLELADKAKTLEALSIGSSSGGSALMQLMMLQSLNQTTDRKRRAASPPSHQPFRQRASAYVPAGAHPYYRPPSLLSSNYGFSGAGGSRGSNGAPPSQGACHNCGQWGHFKGSCPFPPNNRSSARREAAFVRGEVERLLRTKAIEKATSPRVISPLSVVPGDPASLLSRAILHSIAEAQKSFLPPSTRIPLSPSEKGKKGTLVRDLSSTVARVEPTLLPILLHSISGAKAASTMRAYKGSMANLRDYAMERGLDPSCPTSLVIYSLKKIQEGRALSTLKILSAAFSHYSDLPSPILAHILSHLHDSTRRKFSVSHHPSIPRSNIDSFVQYASLHPCDLLSTRTALGASLSFSALLRVSELLSLRWADLQWSSDFLKISVRRAKNDQFAEGRDTFISIEKDSLTLSLFHSYRERVVPSPWLFPSHSHPDRPLTSDTFRKDLTLLCSLAGVARITPHQLRAGGAMESISHGVPIEAVQRRGRWNSIGGIAPYIKDTVESQGGALPL
;
A
#
# COMPACT_ATOMS: atom_id res chain seq x y z
N THR A 1 1.72 -64.63 32.16
CA THR A 1 1.61 -65.17 30.79
C THR A 1 0.48 -64.39 30.13
N GLY A 2 0.72 -63.28 29.46
CA GLY A 2 1.61 -63.16 28.30
C GLY A 2 0.84 -63.62 27.07
N ASP A 3 -0.02 -62.74 26.52
CA ASP A 3 -0.55 -62.92 25.17
C ASP A 3 -0.95 -61.57 24.57
N SER A 4 0.08 -60.84 24.12
CA SER A 4 -0.05 -59.73 23.18
C SER A 4 0.21 -60.29 21.79
N SER A 5 -0.86 -60.41 21.01
CA SER A 5 -0.84 -60.84 19.60
C SER A 5 0.23 -60.09 18.77
N PRO A 6 1.18 -60.80 18.12
CA PRO A 6 2.20 -60.20 17.26
C PRO A 6 1.75 -60.03 15.79
N VAL A 7 0.49 -60.34 15.45
CA VAL A 7 0.07 -60.48 14.05
C VAL A 7 -0.30 -59.14 13.38
N ALA A 8 -0.60 -58.09 14.16
CA ALA A 8 -1.05 -56.81 13.61
C ALA A 8 0.08 -55.92 13.05
N ALA A 9 1.33 -56.11 13.47
CA ALA A 9 2.46 -55.30 13.03
C ALA A 9 3.01 -55.72 11.66
N ASP A 10 2.89 -57.01 11.28
CA ASP A 10 3.41 -57.51 10.01
C ASP A 10 2.59 -57.06 8.79
N LEU A 11 1.27 -56.88 8.97
CA LEU A 11 0.36 -56.49 7.89
C LEU A 11 0.59 -55.04 7.42
N SER A 12 0.85 -54.09 8.32
CA SER A 12 1.12 -52.69 7.90
C SER A 12 2.45 -52.56 7.16
N THR A 13 3.44 -53.38 7.54
CA THR A 13 4.78 -53.36 6.94
C THR A 13 4.75 -54.00 5.55
N MET A 14 3.98 -55.07 5.38
CA MET A 14 3.67 -55.67 4.07
C MET A 14 2.88 -54.72 3.18
N GLU A 15 1.87 -54.01 3.68
CA GLU A 15 1.10 -53.03 2.89
C GLU A 15 1.98 -51.89 2.38
N VAL A 16 2.91 -51.38 3.18
CA VAL A 16 3.84 -50.32 2.76
C VAL A 16 4.78 -50.82 1.66
N LEU A 17 5.35 -52.02 1.82
CA LEU A 17 6.23 -52.63 0.81
C LEU A 17 5.47 -52.97 -0.49
N LEU A 18 4.22 -53.43 -0.39
CA LEU A 18 3.38 -53.72 -1.55
C LEU A 18 3.04 -52.43 -2.31
N LYS A 19 2.82 -51.33 -1.58
CA LYS A 19 2.55 -49.99 -2.14
C LYS A 19 3.77 -49.45 -2.87
N GLU A 20 4.97 -49.56 -2.28
CA GLU A 20 6.23 -49.17 -2.93
C GLU A 20 6.55 -50.02 -4.17
N LEU A 21 6.23 -51.33 -4.13
CA LEU A 21 6.37 -52.22 -5.30
C LEU A 21 5.36 -51.89 -6.41
N LEU A 22 4.10 -51.62 -6.06
CA LEU A 22 3.07 -51.14 -7.00
C LEU A 22 3.47 -49.79 -7.65
N GLU A 23 4.05 -48.88 -6.87
CA GLU A 23 4.52 -47.58 -7.37
C GLU A 23 5.70 -47.72 -8.36
N LYS A 24 6.53 -48.75 -8.19
CA LYS A 24 7.63 -49.10 -9.10
C LYS A 24 7.21 -49.87 -10.35
N VAL A 25 6.10 -50.61 -10.31
CA VAL A 25 5.60 -51.46 -11.42
C VAL A 25 4.57 -50.75 -12.30
N THR A 26 3.95 -49.66 -11.83
CA THR A 26 2.98 -48.88 -12.64
C THR A 26 3.65 -48.08 -13.76
N PRO A 27 3.12 -48.06 -15.00
CA PRO A 27 3.67 -47.26 -16.09
C PRO A 27 3.59 -45.75 -15.76
N ALA A 28 4.59 -44.96 -16.18
CA ALA A 28 4.60 -43.52 -15.93
C ALA A 28 3.39 -42.87 -16.61
N THR A 29 2.70 -41.98 -15.89
CA THR A 29 1.72 -41.07 -16.49
C THR A 29 2.43 -40.19 -17.51
N THR A 30 2.11 -40.37 -18.79
CA THR A 30 2.61 -39.54 -19.89
C THR A 30 1.57 -38.47 -20.23
N HIS A 31 1.98 -37.22 -20.17
CA HIS A 31 1.17 -36.09 -20.59
C HIS A 31 1.24 -35.95 -22.10
N SER A 32 0.12 -36.20 -22.78
CA SER A 32 -0.02 -35.95 -24.21
C SER A 32 -0.12 -34.45 -24.51
N ILE A 33 0.45 -34.05 -25.64
CA ILE A 33 0.46 -32.66 -26.09
C ILE A 33 -0.87 -32.36 -26.80
N PRO A 34 -1.72 -31.46 -26.28
CA PRO A 34 -2.95 -31.07 -26.97
C PRO A 34 -2.65 -30.12 -28.15
N THR A 35 -3.43 -30.24 -29.22
CA THR A 35 -3.28 -29.41 -30.42
C THR A 35 -3.98 -28.06 -30.24
N LEU A 36 -3.24 -26.96 -30.39
CA LEU A 36 -3.70 -25.59 -30.28
C LEU A 36 -3.55 -24.84 -31.60
N THR A 37 -4.48 -23.92 -31.86
CA THR A 37 -4.56 -23.16 -33.13
C THR A 37 -3.51 -22.07 -33.29
N ARG A 38 -2.94 -21.56 -32.18
CA ARG A 38 -1.91 -20.51 -32.20
C ARG A 38 -0.53 -21.12 -32.00
N THR A 39 0.36 -20.91 -32.97
CA THR A 39 1.74 -21.43 -32.97
C THR A 39 2.53 -21.10 -31.70
N GLY A 40 2.41 -19.88 -31.17
CA GLY A 40 3.07 -19.49 -29.92
C GLY A 40 2.55 -20.24 -28.68
N PHE A 41 1.25 -20.54 -28.63
CA PHE A 41 0.67 -21.31 -27.52
C PHE A 41 0.96 -22.80 -27.66
N GLN A 42 0.96 -23.32 -28.88
CA GLN A 42 1.36 -24.69 -29.20
C GLN A 42 2.79 -24.97 -28.68
N ARG A 43 3.75 -24.09 -28.98
CA ARG A 43 5.14 -24.19 -28.50
C ARG A 43 5.26 -24.15 -26.97
N GLN A 44 4.44 -23.35 -26.31
CA GLN A 44 4.46 -23.24 -24.85
C GLN A 44 3.92 -24.51 -24.20
N VAL A 45 2.88 -25.11 -24.79
CA VAL A 45 2.29 -26.34 -24.29
C VAL A 45 3.21 -27.54 -24.55
N GLU A 46 3.87 -27.62 -25.70
CA GLU A 46 4.89 -28.63 -25.98
C GLU A 46 6.01 -28.62 -24.93
N PHE A 47 6.54 -27.44 -24.60
CA PHE A 47 7.54 -27.28 -23.55
C PHE A 47 7.01 -27.70 -22.17
N ASN A 48 5.80 -27.28 -21.81
CA ASN A 48 5.20 -27.61 -20.51
C ASN A 48 4.95 -29.12 -20.38
N CYS A 49 4.44 -29.78 -21.42
CA CYS A 49 4.22 -31.23 -21.44
C CYS A 49 5.54 -32.01 -21.37
N SER A 50 6.58 -31.54 -22.06
CA SER A 50 7.94 -32.11 -21.95
C SER A 50 8.48 -32.01 -20.51
N LEU A 51 8.34 -30.85 -19.88
CA LEU A 51 8.76 -30.65 -18.48
C LEU A 51 7.94 -31.50 -17.50
N LEU A 52 6.63 -31.63 -17.72
CA LEU A 52 5.77 -32.48 -16.89
C LEU A 52 6.17 -33.94 -17.00
N ASN A 53 6.49 -34.43 -18.19
CA ASN A 53 6.97 -35.80 -18.38
C ASN A 53 8.33 -36.04 -17.70
N GLU A 54 9.27 -35.08 -17.78
CA GLU A 54 10.53 -35.17 -17.03
C GLU A 54 10.33 -35.13 -15.51
N LEU A 55 9.37 -34.34 -15.02
CA LEU A 55 9.02 -34.31 -13.59
C LEU A 55 8.40 -35.63 -13.11
N GLU A 56 7.57 -36.29 -13.93
CA GLU A 56 7.04 -37.63 -13.61
C GLU A 56 8.15 -38.69 -13.58
N LEU A 57 9.18 -38.55 -14.42
CA LEU A 57 10.38 -39.39 -14.35
C LEU A 57 11.24 -39.06 -13.12
N ALA A 58 11.35 -37.79 -12.75
CA ALA A 58 12.10 -37.34 -11.58
C ALA A 58 11.47 -37.78 -10.24
N LYS A 59 10.16 -38.06 -10.21
CA LYS A 59 9.52 -38.69 -9.04
C LYS A 59 10.07 -40.09 -8.77
N ARG A 60 10.58 -40.79 -9.79
CA ARG A 60 11.18 -42.13 -9.69
C ARG A 60 12.69 -42.08 -9.52
N ASP A 61 13.33 -41.12 -10.18
CA ASP A 61 14.77 -40.91 -10.15
C ASP A 61 15.10 -39.44 -9.82
N PRO A 62 15.33 -39.11 -8.54
CA PRO A 62 15.57 -37.74 -8.09
C PRO A 62 16.80 -37.06 -8.72
N SER A 63 17.73 -37.82 -9.31
CA SER A 63 18.93 -37.28 -9.97
C SER A 63 18.59 -36.43 -11.21
N ARG A 64 17.39 -36.58 -11.77
CA ARG A 64 16.91 -35.85 -12.95
C ARG A 64 16.48 -34.42 -12.67
N ILE A 65 16.29 -34.05 -11.40
CA ILE A 65 15.84 -32.69 -11.01
C ILE A 65 16.82 -31.62 -11.49
N ASP A 66 18.12 -31.89 -11.47
CA ASP A 66 19.13 -30.94 -11.94
C ASP A 66 19.02 -30.69 -13.45
N SER A 67 18.72 -31.73 -14.25
CA SER A 67 18.48 -31.58 -15.69
C SER A 67 17.24 -30.72 -15.98
N ILE A 68 16.21 -30.84 -15.16
CA ILE A 68 14.97 -30.03 -15.26
C ILE A 68 15.26 -28.57 -14.94
N LEU A 69 16.06 -28.31 -13.89
CA LEU A 69 16.49 -26.96 -13.53
C LEU A 69 17.30 -26.31 -14.66
N GLU A 70 18.21 -27.04 -15.29
CA GLU A 70 18.97 -26.52 -16.44
C GLU A 70 18.06 -26.23 -17.65
N THR A 71 17.12 -27.12 -17.96
CA THR A 71 16.14 -26.90 -19.05
C THR A 71 15.31 -25.62 -18.85
N ILE A 72 14.92 -25.34 -17.60
CA ILE A 72 14.19 -24.11 -17.25
C ILE A 72 15.10 -22.87 -17.35
N LYS A 73 16.35 -22.97 -16.89
CA LYS A 73 17.33 -21.88 -17.00
C LYS A 73 17.60 -21.52 -18.46
N GLU A 74 17.85 -22.51 -19.31
CA GLU A 74 18.06 -22.31 -20.75
C GLU A 74 16.84 -21.65 -21.42
N ARG A 75 15.63 -22.10 -21.08
CA ARG A 75 14.40 -21.50 -21.61
C ARG A 75 14.26 -20.04 -21.19
N ASN A 76 14.56 -19.71 -19.94
CA ASN A 76 14.50 -18.33 -19.43
C ASN A 76 15.56 -17.43 -20.09
N GLN A 77 16.76 -17.95 -20.35
CA GLN A 77 17.80 -17.22 -21.09
C GLN A 77 17.36 -16.95 -22.52
N LEU A 78 16.81 -17.94 -23.22
CA LEU A 78 16.31 -17.81 -24.58
C LEU A 78 15.14 -16.81 -24.66
N LEU A 79 14.22 -16.80 -23.70
CA LEU A 79 13.15 -15.81 -23.61
C LEU A 79 13.69 -14.38 -23.36
N THR A 80 14.74 -14.26 -22.56
CA THR A 80 15.42 -12.97 -22.31
C THR A 80 16.10 -12.43 -23.57
N MET A 81 16.66 -13.31 -24.40
CA MET A 81 17.21 -12.95 -25.71
C MET A 81 16.09 -12.59 -26.70
N ALA A 82 14.99 -13.35 -26.70
CA ALA A 82 13.84 -13.11 -27.57
C ALA A 82 13.12 -11.79 -27.29
N ASP A 83 13.09 -11.34 -26.03
CA ASP A 83 12.52 -10.03 -25.66
C ASP A 83 13.32 -8.84 -26.25
N LYS A 84 14.63 -9.04 -26.47
CA LYS A 84 15.50 -8.05 -27.12
C LYS A 84 15.52 -8.18 -28.64
N ASN A 85 15.35 -9.39 -29.16
CA ASN A 85 15.26 -9.66 -30.60
C ASN A 85 14.27 -10.81 -30.89
N PRO A 86 13.06 -10.52 -31.42
CA PRO A 86 12.03 -11.53 -31.62
C PRO A 86 12.40 -12.61 -32.64
N GLN A 87 13.39 -12.37 -33.53
CA GLN A 87 13.86 -13.35 -34.51
C GLN A 87 14.67 -14.50 -33.89
N VAL A 88 15.12 -14.37 -32.64
CA VAL A 88 15.90 -15.39 -31.92
C VAL A 88 15.13 -16.70 -31.76
N LEU A 89 13.80 -16.64 -31.59
CA LEU A 89 12.96 -17.82 -31.48
C LEU A 89 12.89 -18.61 -32.79
N GLU A 90 12.77 -17.93 -33.92
CA GLU A 90 12.75 -18.57 -35.24
C GLU A 90 14.12 -19.17 -35.61
N LEU A 91 15.21 -18.49 -35.22
CA LEU A 91 16.57 -19.02 -35.40
C LEU A 91 16.84 -20.23 -34.51
N ALA A 92 16.35 -20.22 -33.27
CA ALA A 92 16.44 -21.37 -32.38
C ALA A 92 15.64 -22.57 -32.90
N ASP A 93 14.47 -22.34 -33.51
CA ASP A 93 13.69 -23.40 -34.14
C ASP A 93 14.42 -23.96 -35.37
N LYS A 94 14.98 -23.09 -36.21
CA LYS A 94 15.80 -23.50 -37.37
C LYS A 94 17.03 -24.31 -36.92
N ALA A 95 17.71 -23.88 -35.85
CA ALA A 95 18.85 -24.59 -35.28
C ALA A 95 18.43 -25.98 -34.76
N LYS A 96 17.32 -26.08 -34.01
CA LYS A 96 16.78 -27.37 -33.56
C LYS A 96 16.38 -28.30 -34.71
N THR A 97 15.81 -27.75 -35.79
CA THR A 97 15.49 -28.55 -36.98
C THR A 97 16.75 -28.99 -37.73
N LEU A 98 17.81 -28.18 -37.72
CA LEU A 98 19.10 -28.53 -38.33
C LEU A 98 19.86 -29.58 -37.49
N GLU A 99 19.81 -29.49 -36.17
CA GLU A 99 20.34 -30.54 -35.25
C GLU A 99 19.60 -31.86 -35.43
N ALA A 100 18.27 -31.83 -35.63
CA ALA A 100 17.47 -33.02 -35.91
C ALA A 100 17.78 -33.66 -37.28
N LEU A 101 18.29 -32.87 -38.24
CA LEU A 101 18.70 -33.32 -39.58
C LEU A 101 20.17 -33.74 -39.64
N SER A 102 21.02 -33.29 -38.71
CA SER A 102 22.43 -33.66 -38.63
C SER A 102 22.62 -34.95 -37.83
N ILE A 103 22.43 -36.09 -38.48
CA ILE A 103 22.84 -37.39 -37.94
C ILE A 103 24.37 -37.46 -37.99
N GLY A 104 25.03 -37.33 -36.83
CA GLY A 104 26.40 -37.84 -36.63
C GLY A 104 27.55 -36.83 -36.76
N SER A 105 27.50 -35.68 -36.07
CA SER A 105 28.71 -34.89 -35.82
C SER A 105 28.75 -34.37 -34.39
N SER A 106 29.68 -34.92 -33.61
CA SER A 106 29.96 -34.57 -32.22
C SER A 106 30.66 -33.21 -32.12
N SER A 107 29.89 -32.13 -32.18
CA SER A 107 30.28 -30.87 -31.56
C SER A 107 29.15 -30.43 -30.63
N GLY A 108 29.22 -30.87 -29.37
CA GLY A 108 28.27 -30.58 -28.30
C GLY A 108 28.31 -29.11 -27.87
N GLY A 109 27.92 -28.20 -28.76
CA GLY A 109 27.65 -26.80 -28.43
C GLY A 109 26.14 -26.61 -28.38
N SER A 110 25.59 -26.37 -27.19
CA SER A 110 24.19 -25.95 -26.98
C SER A 110 23.77 -24.91 -28.04
N ALA A 111 22.58 -25.08 -28.62
CA ALA A 111 22.01 -24.16 -29.62
C ALA A 111 22.09 -22.66 -29.23
N LEU A 112 22.20 -22.38 -27.92
CA LEU A 112 22.39 -21.06 -27.33
C LEU A 112 23.78 -20.47 -27.65
N MET A 113 24.82 -21.28 -27.69
CA MET A 113 26.21 -20.90 -28.02
C MET A 113 26.36 -20.54 -29.51
N GLN A 114 25.72 -21.31 -30.39
CA GLN A 114 25.67 -21.01 -31.83
C GLN A 114 24.91 -19.70 -32.09
N LEU A 115 23.82 -19.46 -31.36
CA LEU A 115 23.07 -18.20 -31.40
C LEU A 115 23.88 -16.99 -30.91
N MET A 116 24.69 -17.14 -29.86
CA MET A 116 25.59 -16.08 -29.37
C MET A 116 26.68 -15.73 -30.39
N MET A 117 27.24 -16.70 -31.11
CA MET A 117 28.21 -16.44 -32.19
C MET A 117 27.58 -15.68 -33.36
N LEU A 118 26.38 -16.06 -33.78
CA LEU A 118 25.63 -15.36 -34.84
C LEU A 118 25.27 -13.93 -34.44
N GLN A 119 24.96 -13.69 -33.17
CA GLN A 119 24.65 -12.35 -32.65
C GLN A 119 25.90 -11.45 -32.59
N SER A 120 27.09 -12.02 -32.34
CA SER A 120 28.35 -11.27 -32.32
C SER A 120 28.75 -10.76 -33.72
N LEU A 121 28.37 -11.47 -34.79
CA LEU A 121 28.65 -11.05 -36.16
C LEU A 121 27.77 -9.84 -36.56
N ASN A 122 26.52 -9.79 -36.11
CA ASN A 122 25.60 -8.68 -36.38
C ASN A 122 25.92 -7.37 -35.62
N GLN A 123 26.73 -7.40 -34.55
CA GLN A 123 27.07 -6.18 -33.80
C GLN A 123 28.14 -5.29 -34.49
N THR A 124 28.83 -5.80 -35.52
CA THR A 124 29.92 -5.07 -36.18
C THR A 124 29.45 -3.99 -37.17
N THR A 125 28.17 -4.01 -37.56
CA THR A 125 27.61 -3.09 -38.57
C THR A 125 26.91 -1.85 -38.00
N ASP A 126 26.60 -1.82 -36.70
CA ASP A 126 25.73 -0.79 -36.11
C ASP A 126 26.44 0.45 -35.54
N ARG A 127 27.77 0.48 -35.49
CA ARG A 127 28.51 1.63 -34.92
C ARG A 127 28.51 2.91 -35.76
N LYS A 128 27.90 2.91 -36.96
CA LYS A 128 27.96 4.05 -37.91
C LYS A 128 26.63 4.72 -38.26
N ARG A 129 25.50 4.41 -37.62
CA ARG A 129 24.24 5.13 -37.87
C ARG A 129 23.55 5.61 -36.59
N ARG A 130 24.02 6.75 -36.07
CA ARG A 130 23.12 7.70 -35.40
C ARG A 130 22.54 8.62 -36.47
N ALA A 131 21.23 8.89 -36.34
CA ALA A 131 20.38 9.87 -37.03
C ALA A 131 19.37 9.26 -38.04
N ALA A 132 18.16 8.97 -37.55
CA ALA A 132 16.88 9.18 -38.24
C ALA A 132 15.73 8.77 -37.29
N SER A 133 14.59 9.46 -37.42
CA SER A 133 13.32 9.37 -36.68
C SER A 133 12.77 7.95 -36.43
N PRO A 134 11.87 7.75 -35.44
CA PRO A 134 11.26 6.43 -35.20
C PRO A 134 10.13 6.14 -36.20
N PRO A 135 9.99 4.91 -36.72
CA PRO A 135 8.76 4.46 -37.36
C PRO A 135 7.71 4.05 -36.32
N SER A 136 6.46 4.30 -36.71
CA SER A 136 5.23 3.97 -36.01
C SER A 136 4.85 2.49 -36.13
N HIS A 137 3.92 2.09 -35.26
CA HIS A 137 3.21 0.80 -35.16
C HIS A 137 3.89 -0.35 -34.40
N GLN A 138 3.50 -0.51 -33.12
CA GLN A 138 3.42 -1.80 -32.46
C GLN A 138 2.05 -1.96 -31.78
N PRO A 139 1.24 -2.98 -32.14
CA PRO A 139 0.12 -3.40 -31.32
C PRO A 139 0.68 -4.28 -30.20
N PHE A 140 0.24 -4.03 -28.96
CA PHE A 140 0.64 -4.68 -27.69
C PHE A 140 1.88 -4.13 -26.96
N ARG A 141 1.65 -3.73 -25.70
CA ARG A 141 2.64 -3.19 -24.75
C ARG A 141 3.47 -4.30 -24.12
N GLN A 142 4.80 -4.15 -24.11
CA GLN A 142 5.71 -4.87 -23.20
C GLN A 142 5.36 -4.60 -21.73
N ARG A 143 5.27 -5.67 -20.93
CA ARG A 143 5.13 -5.65 -19.47
C ARG A 143 6.51 -5.39 -18.86
N ALA A 144 6.70 -4.24 -18.23
CA ALA A 144 7.83 -4.02 -17.34
C ALA A 144 7.66 -4.77 -16.00
N SER A 145 8.76 -5.33 -15.51
CA SER A 145 8.91 -6.09 -14.27
C SER A 145 8.30 -5.40 -13.05
N ALA A 146 7.64 -6.19 -12.21
CA ALA A 146 6.80 -5.78 -11.10
C ALA A 146 7.59 -5.71 -9.79
N TYR A 147 8.40 -4.67 -9.58
CA TYR A 147 8.73 -4.20 -8.22
C TYR A 147 9.17 -2.72 -8.28
N VAL A 148 8.28 -1.83 -7.86
CA VAL A 148 8.60 -0.44 -7.53
C VAL A 148 8.00 -0.16 -6.15
N PRO A 149 8.75 0.39 -5.19
CA PRO A 149 8.23 0.65 -3.85
C PRO A 149 7.17 1.76 -3.92
N ALA A 150 5.96 1.44 -3.50
CA ALA A 150 4.83 2.35 -3.48
C ALA A 150 5.10 3.55 -2.55
N GLY A 151 5.31 4.73 -3.15
CA GLY A 151 5.24 6.01 -2.45
C GLY A 151 3.80 6.35 -2.08
N ALA A 152 3.55 6.63 -0.81
CA ALA A 152 2.21 6.99 -0.34
C ALA A 152 1.72 8.30 -0.97
N HIS A 153 0.56 8.22 -1.63
CA HIS A 153 -0.24 9.38 -2.00
C HIS A 153 -1.19 9.72 -0.83
N PRO A 154 -1.24 10.98 -0.37
CA PRO A 154 -2.22 11.39 0.62
C PRO A 154 -3.54 11.74 -0.09
N TYR A 155 -4.62 11.00 0.17
CA TYR A 155 -5.97 11.45 -0.19
C TYR A 155 -7.00 11.24 0.92
N TYR A 156 -7.94 12.17 0.85
CA TYR A 156 -8.84 12.74 1.83
C TYR A 156 -10.05 11.84 2.13
N ARG A 157 -10.66 12.03 3.30
CA ARG A 157 -11.86 11.36 3.82
C ARG A 157 -13.06 12.31 3.63
N PRO A 158 -14.21 11.90 3.08
CA PRO A 158 -15.40 12.76 3.06
C PRO A 158 -16.03 12.86 4.47
N PRO A 159 -16.70 13.97 4.82
CA PRO A 159 -17.39 14.11 6.09
C PRO A 159 -18.75 13.40 6.04
N SER A 160 -19.00 12.52 7.01
CA SER A 160 -20.33 12.02 7.32
C SER A 160 -21.05 13.09 8.14
N LEU A 161 -22.15 13.61 7.59
CA LEU A 161 -23.15 14.37 8.33
C LEU A 161 -23.82 13.44 9.33
N LEU A 162 -23.72 13.76 10.62
CA LEU A 162 -24.80 13.74 11.62
C LEU A 162 -24.26 14.16 12.99
N SER A 163 -24.90 15.19 13.53
CA SER A 163 -24.75 15.81 14.85
C SER A 163 -24.82 14.81 16.01
N SER A 164 -24.05 15.02 17.07
CA SER A 164 -24.49 15.91 18.17
C SER A 164 -23.39 16.05 19.23
N ASN A 165 -23.04 17.31 19.51
CA ASN A 165 -22.26 17.73 20.65
C ASN A 165 -23.08 17.56 21.94
N TYR A 166 -22.43 17.10 23.00
CA TYR A 166 -22.53 17.73 24.30
C TYR A 166 -21.12 17.99 24.79
N GLY A 167 -20.82 19.27 24.99
CA GLY A 167 -19.49 19.74 25.36
C GLY A 167 -19.20 19.51 26.84
N PHE A 168 -17.91 19.36 27.14
CA PHE A 168 -17.40 19.81 28.42
C PHE A 168 -16.02 20.44 28.21
N SER A 169 -15.97 21.72 28.55
CA SER A 169 -14.80 22.58 28.59
C SER A 169 -13.85 22.14 29.72
N GLY A 170 -12.54 22.24 29.52
CA GLY A 170 -11.58 21.95 30.59
C GLY A 170 -10.15 22.27 30.18
N ALA A 171 -9.71 23.47 30.55
CA ALA A 171 -8.39 24.04 30.31
C ALA A 171 -7.23 23.22 30.89
N GLY A 172 -6.05 23.40 30.31
CA GLY A 172 -4.80 22.85 30.81
C GLY A 172 -4.25 23.60 32.04
N GLY A 173 -3.30 22.98 32.71
CA GLY A 173 -2.49 23.59 33.75
C GLY A 173 -1.42 22.63 34.28
N SER A 174 -0.15 22.98 34.07
CA SER A 174 1.01 22.39 34.75
C SER A 174 1.35 23.17 36.02
N ARG A 175 1.80 22.45 37.06
CA ARG A 175 2.47 22.83 38.34
C ARG A 175 1.75 22.09 39.49
N GLY A 176 2.36 21.62 40.56
CA GLY A 176 3.70 21.64 41.13
C GLY A 176 3.60 20.89 42.48
N SER A 177 4.71 20.37 42.98
CA SER A 177 4.82 19.67 44.27
C SER A 177 4.42 20.56 45.46
N ASN A 178 3.56 20.05 46.36
CA ASN A 178 3.78 19.98 47.82
C ASN A 178 2.55 19.44 48.59
N GLY A 179 2.79 18.36 49.36
CA GLY A 179 2.21 18.08 50.69
C GLY A 179 0.70 18.06 50.94
N ALA A 180 0.06 16.89 50.76
CA ALA A 180 -1.01 16.37 51.62
C ALA A 180 -1.15 14.85 51.36
N PRO A 181 -1.32 13.98 52.38
CA PRO A 181 -1.50 12.55 52.14
C PRO A 181 -2.89 12.32 51.51
N PRO A 182 -3.03 11.54 50.42
CA PRO A 182 -4.34 11.16 49.95
C PRO A 182 -4.97 10.22 50.99
N SER A 183 -6.23 10.48 51.32
CA SER A 183 -7.05 9.68 52.24
C SER A 183 -6.91 8.18 51.92
N GLN A 184 -6.45 7.42 52.92
CA GLN A 184 -6.28 5.98 52.83
C GLN A 184 -7.66 5.34 52.60
N GLY A 185 -7.88 4.75 51.43
CA GLY A 185 -9.02 3.87 51.21
C GLY A 185 -8.69 2.43 51.65
N ALA A 186 -9.68 1.68 52.10
CA ALA A 186 -9.54 0.25 52.37
C ALA A 186 -9.08 -0.52 51.10
N CYS A 187 -8.21 -1.51 51.26
CA CYS A 187 -7.70 -2.34 50.16
C CYS A 187 -8.86 -2.95 49.34
N HIS A 188 -8.89 -2.70 48.04
CA HIS A 188 -9.97 -3.17 47.16
C HIS A 188 -10.01 -4.71 46.94
N ASN A 189 -9.08 -5.46 47.55
CA ASN A 189 -9.05 -6.93 47.53
C ASN A 189 -9.62 -7.52 48.83
N CYS A 190 -9.06 -7.17 49.98
CA CYS A 190 -9.44 -7.74 51.28
C CYS A 190 -10.30 -6.81 52.16
N GLY A 191 -10.40 -5.52 51.82
CA GLY A 191 -11.13 -4.52 52.59
C GLY A 191 -10.43 -4.01 53.85
N GLN A 192 -9.17 -4.40 54.10
CA GLN A 192 -8.39 -3.91 55.24
C GLN A 192 -7.61 -2.62 54.90
N TRP A 193 -7.42 -1.78 55.90
CA TRP A 193 -6.72 -0.50 55.79
C TRP A 193 -5.20 -0.71 55.87
N GLY A 194 -4.42 0.19 55.27
CA GLY A 194 -2.95 0.19 55.38
C GLY A 194 -2.16 -0.45 54.22
N HIS A 195 -2.80 -0.96 53.17
CA HIS A 195 -2.12 -1.43 51.96
C HIS A 195 -3.00 -1.36 50.70
N PHE A 196 -2.38 -1.34 49.51
CA PHE A 196 -3.09 -1.38 48.22
C PHE A 196 -3.18 -2.81 47.65
N LYS A 197 -4.09 -3.02 46.68
CA LYS A 197 -4.35 -4.32 46.04
C LYS A 197 -3.07 -5.01 45.52
N GLY A 198 -2.09 -4.25 45.04
CA GLY A 198 -0.82 -4.77 44.53
C GLY A 198 0.11 -5.35 45.60
N SER A 199 -0.15 -5.08 46.87
CA SER A 199 0.67 -5.48 48.03
C SER A 199 -0.16 -6.27 49.05
N CYS A 200 -1.28 -6.86 48.62
CA CYS A 200 -2.20 -7.55 49.51
C CYS A 200 -1.70 -8.97 49.84
N PRO A 201 -1.55 -9.34 51.12
CA PRO A 201 -1.06 -10.65 51.53
C PRO A 201 -2.08 -11.80 51.35
N PHE A 202 -3.33 -11.49 50.96
CA PHE A 202 -4.39 -12.49 50.75
C PHE A 202 -4.64 -12.77 49.25
N PRO A 203 -4.68 -14.04 48.81
CA PRO A 203 -4.96 -14.39 47.40
C PRO A 203 -6.40 -13.99 46.98
N PRO A 204 -6.67 -13.81 45.68
CA PRO A 204 -7.93 -13.24 45.20
C PRO A 204 -9.08 -14.24 45.33
N ASN A 205 -9.76 -14.23 46.47
CA ASN A 205 -11.09 -14.81 46.58
C ASN A 205 -12.15 -13.83 46.04
N ASN A 206 -13.35 -14.37 45.76
CA ASN A 206 -14.49 -13.65 45.16
C ASN A 206 -14.68 -12.23 45.72
N ARG A 207 -15.02 -11.30 44.81
CA ARG A 207 -15.23 -9.86 45.12
C ARG A 207 -16.13 -9.68 46.35
N SER A 208 -15.87 -8.65 47.15
CA SER A 208 -16.61 -8.37 48.40
C SER A 208 -18.13 -8.24 48.20
N SER A 209 -18.58 -7.75 47.03
CA SER A 209 -20.00 -7.71 46.65
C SER A 209 -20.62 -9.10 46.48
N ALA A 210 -19.89 -10.06 45.91
CA ALA A 210 -20.37 -11.44 45.75
C ALA A 210 -20.44 -12.20 47.08
N ARG A 211 -19.66 -11.79 48.09
CA ARG A 211 -19.76 -12.31 49.47
C ARG A 211 -20.97 -11.74 50.21
N ARG A 212 -21.26 -10.44 50.05
CA ARG A 212 -22.44 -9.79 50.65
C ARG A 212 -23.74 -10.40 50.13
N GLU A 213 -23.82 -10.66 48.83
CA GLU A 213 -25.02 -11.20 48.17
C GLU A 213 -24.98 -12.73 47.98
N ALA A 214 -24.19 -13.46 48.79
CA ALA A 214 -23.94 -14.88 48.58
C ALA A 214 -25.20 -15.76 48.68
N ALA A 215 -26.23 -15.32 49.40
CA ALA A 215 -27.53 -15.99 49.46
C ALA A 215 -28.28 -15.87 48.13
N PHE A 216 -28.34 -14.65 47.57
CA PHE A 216 -28.94 -14.38 46.26
C PHE A 216 -28.22 -15.14 45.15
N VAL A 217 -26.88 -15.08 45.11
CA VAL A 217 -26.08 -15.75 44.08
C VAL A 217 -26.26 -17.26 44.11
N ARG A 218 -26.33 -17.88 45.30
CA ARG A 218 -26.61 -19.32 45.42
C ARG A 218 -28.01 -19.69 44.95
N GLY A 219 -29.03 -18.91 45.36
CA GLY A 219 -30.40 -19.13 44.93
C GLY A 219 -30.57 -19.01 43.41
N GLU A 220 -29.87 -18.06 42.79
CA GLU A 220 -29.97 -17.85 41.35
C GLU A 220 -29.23 -18.93 40.55
N VAL A 221 -28.09 -19.43 41.04
CA VAL A 221 -27.40 -20.58 40.45
C VAL A 221 -28.26 -21.85 40.53
N GLU A 222 -28.95 -22.09 41.66
CA GLU A 222 -29.88 -23.21 41.79
C GLU A 222 -31.08 -23.09 40.84
N ARG A 223 -31.62 -21.88 40.68
CA ARG A 223 -32.70 -21.60 39.73
C ARG A 223 -32.26 -21.91 38.30
N LEU A 224 -31.09 -21.47 37.90
CA LEU A 224 -30.54 -21.67 36.55
C LEU A 224 -30.18 -23.14 36.27
N LEU A 225 -29.71 -23.88 37.27
CA LEU A 225 -29.51 -25.34 37.17
C LEU A 225 -30.85 -26.06 36.98
N ARG A 226 -31.90 -25.64 37.71
CA ARG A 226 -33.24 -26.24 37.63
C ARG A 226 -33.90 -26.00 36.27
N THR A 227 -33.67 -24.83 35.67
CA THR A 227 -34.16 -24.51 34.31
C THR A 227 -33.28 -25.10 33.20
N LYS A 228 -32.24 -25.88 33.54
CA LYS A 228 -31.21 -26.39 32.61
C LYS A 228 -30.53 -25.31 31.78
N ALA A 229 -30.52 -24.07 32.26
CA ALA A 229 -29.85 -22.95 31.59
C ALA A 229 -28.32 -23.03 31.77
N ILE A 230 -27.87 -23.70 32.85
CA ILE A 230 -26.47 -24.02 33.13
C ILE A 230 -26.38 -25.47 33.64
N GLU A 231 -25.21 -26.09 33.51
CA GLU A 231 -24.91 -27.45 33.99
C GLU A 231 -23.56 -27.46 34.72
N LYS A 232 -23.38 -28.37 35.69
CA LYS A 232 -22.08 -28.54 36.37
C LYS A 232 -21.10 -29.27 35.44
N ALA A 233 -20.05 -28.58 35.02
CA ALA A 233 -18.98 -29.14 34.20
C ALA A 233 -17.63 -29.11 34.96
N THR A 234 -16.83 -30.18 34.81
CA THR A 234 -15.45 -30.25 35.33
C THR A 234 -14.50 -29.30 34.62
N SER A 235 -14.82 -28.89 33.39
CA SER A 235 -14.10 -27.88 32.60
C SER A 235 -15.10 -26.91 31.95
N PRO A 236 -15.42 -25.77 32.60
CA PRO A 236 -16.50 -24.90 32.12
C PRO A 236 -16.13 -24.21 30.80
N ARG A 237 -16.92 -24.46 29.74
CA ARG A 237 -16.91 -23.64 28.51
C ARG A 237 -17.88 -22.48 28.69
N VAL A 238 -17.36 -21.25 28.74
CA VAL A 238 -18.20 -20.05 28.81
C VAL A 238 -18.71 -19.75 27.40
N ILE A 239 -19.95 -20.13 27.11
CA ILE A 239 -20.68 -19.71 25.91
C ILE A 239 -21.46 -18.45 26.29
N SER A 240 -21.27 -17.37 25.52
CA SER A 240 -22.03 -16.13 25.75
C SER A 240 -23.53 -16.39 25.53
N PRO A 241 -24.44 -15.91 26.40
CA PRO A 241 -25.89 -16.02 26.19
C PRO A 241 -26.36 -15.40 24.86
N LEU A 242 -25.57 -14.49 24.28
CA LEU A 242 -25.83 -13.87 22.97
C LEU A 242 -25.45 -14.76 21.77
N SER A 243 -24.89 -15.95 22.01
CA SER A 243 -24.45 -16.88 20.97
C SER A 243 -25.55 -17.81 20.47
N VAL A 244 -26.72 -17.84 21.12
CA VAL A 244 -27.89 -18.60 20.66
C VAL A 244 -28.82 -17.66 19.93
N VAL A 245 -28.60 -17.49 18.62
CA VAL A 245 -29.45 -16.68 17.75
C VAL A 245 -29.93 -17.56 16.60
N PRO A 246 -31.24 -17.60 16.29
CA PRO A 246 -31.74 -18.24 15.08
C PRO A 246 -31.20 -17.49 13.86
N GLY A 247 -30.55 -18.20 12.94
CA GLY A 247 -29.96 -17.63 11.72
C GLY A 247 -29.76 -18.71 10.67
N ASP A 248 -29.55 -18.30 9.42
CA ASP A 248 -29.35 -19.26 8.33
C ASP A 248 -28.10 -20.15 8.57
N PRO A 249 -28.05 -21.36 7.99
CA PRO A 249 -26.95 -22.30 8.20
C PRO A 249 -25.57 -21.76 7.82
N ALA A 250 -25.47 -20.88 6.81
CA ALA A 250 -24.21 -20.30 6.35
C ALA A 250 -23.67 -19.22 7.31
N SER A 251 -24.57 -18.46 7.93
CA SER A 251 -24.25 -17.47 8.97
C SER A 251 -23.80 -18.15 10.27
N LEU A 252 -24.44 -19.27 10.63
CA LEU A 252 -24.05 -20.09 11.76
C LEU A 252 -22.70 -20.76 11.53
N LEU A 253 -22.46 -21.30 10.33
CA LEU A 253 -21.17 -21.90 9.95
C LEU A 253 -20.03 -20.87 9.97
N SER A 254 -20.28 -19.67 9.42
CA SER A 254 -19.29 -18.58 9.42
C SER A 254 -18.94 -18.12 10.84
N ARG A 255 -19.92 -18.06 11.75
CA ARG A 255 -19.69 -17.74 13.16
C ARG A 255 -18.99 -18.86 13.91
N ALA A 256 -19.34 -20.12 13.65
CA ALA A 256 -18.66 -21.28 14.24
C ALA A 256 -17.19 -21.32 13.82
N ILE A 257 -16.88 -21.06 12.55
CA ILE A 257 -15.51 -20.95 12.03
C ILE A 257 -14.75 -19.82 12.73
N LEU A 258 -15.36 -18.62 12.86
CA LEU A 258 -14.74 -17.50 13.57
C LEU A 258 -14.50 -17.79 15.05
N HIS A 259 -15.42 -18.49 15.72
CA HIS A 259 -15.27 -18.90 17.12
C HIS A 259 -14.16 -19.93 17.30
N SER A 260 -14.13 -20.96 16.45
CA SER A 260 -13.07 -21.98 16.47
C SER A 260 -11.69 -21.40 16.17
N ILE A 261 -11.60 -20.42 15.26
CA ILE A 261 -10.35 -19.69 14.99
C ILE A 261 -9.96 -18.84 16.22
N ALA A 262 -10.91 -18.18 16.88
CA ALA A 262 -10.65 -17.38 18.08
C ALA A 262 -10.24 -18.24 19.28
N GLU A 263 -10.85 -19.42 19.46
CA GLU A 263 -10.47 -20.40 20.50
C GLU A 263 -9.09 -21.01 20.23
N ALA A 264 -8.80 -21.38 18.98
CA ALA A 264 -7.49 -21.87 18.57
C ALA A 264 -6.39 -20.79 18.68
N GLN A 265 -6.74 -19.50 18.63
CA GLN A 265 -5.79 -18.39 18.87
C GLN A 265 -5.64 -18.07 20.36
N LYS A 266 -6.68 -18.26 21.18
CA LYS A 266 -6.62 -18.06 22.64
C LYS A 266 -5.65 -19.01 23.35
N SER A 267 -5.48 -20.23 22.84
CA SER A 267 -4.49 -21.18 23.37
C SER A 267 -3.03 -20.79 23.09
N PHE A 268 -2.78 -19.78 22.26
CA PHE A 268 -1.44 -19.31 21.87
C PHE A 268 -1.11 -17.85 22.23
N LEU A 269 -1.98 -17.15 22.96
CA LEU A 269 -1.77 -15.74 23.31
C LEU A 269 -1.17 -15.57 24.71
N PRO A 270 0.09 -15.13 24.88
CA PRO A 270 0.58 -14.63 26.16
C PRO A 270 -0.13 -13.31 26.52
N PRO A 271 -0.22 -12.95 27.82
CA PRO A 271 -0.94 -11.76 28.25
C PRO A 271 -0.19 -10.49 27.82
N SER A 272 -0.88 -9.63 27.05
CA SER A 272 -0.47 -8.26 26.72
C SER A 272 0.78 -8.11 25.83
N THR A 273 0.73 -8.59 24.59
CA THR A 273 1.55 -8.01 23.52
C THR A 273 0.98 -6.64 23.10
N ARG A 274 1.43 -5.57 23.76
CA ARG A 274 1.21 -4.20 23.27
C ARG A 274 1.90 -4.05 21.91
N ILE A 275 1.14 -3.63 20.90
CA ILE A 275 1.64 -3.46 19.54
C ILE A 275 2.50 -2.21 19.39
N PRO A 276 3.56 -2.26 18.56
CA PRO A 276 4.40 -1.12 18.25
C PRO A 276 3.72 -0.09 17.36
N LEU A 277 3.60 1.16 17.82
CA LEU A 277 3.34 2.34 17.00
C LEU A 277 4.65 3.09 16.64
N SER A 278 5.80 2.49 16.93
CA SER A 278 7.14 2.96 16.62
C SER A 278 8.06 1.78 16.24
N PRO A 279 9.14 2.00 15.47
CA PRO A 279 10.18 0.98 15.22
C PRO A 279 10.81 0.41 16.49
N SER A 280 10.63 1.12 17.62
CA SER A 280 11.21 0.85 18.93
C SER A 280 10.31 0.03 19.87
N GLU A 281 9.04 -0.22 19.54
CA GLU A 281 8.14 -1.00 20.39
C GLU A 281 8.10 -2.50 19.99
N LYS A 282 7.70 -3.36 20.94
CA LYS A 282 7.89 -4.82 20.94
C LYS A 282 7.14 -5.57 19.83
N GLY A 283 7.84 -5.92 18.75
CA GLY A 283 7.48 -6.92 17.73
C GLY A 283 8.76 -7.51 17.14
N LYS A 284 8.73 -8.72 16.56
CA LYS A 284 9.95 -9.44 16.13
C LYS A 284 10.90 -8.58 15.28
N LYS A 285 10.37 -7.76 14.36
CA LYS A 285 11.14 -6.77 13.59
C LYS A 285 11.78 -5.66 14.44
N GLY A 286 11.04 -5.09 15.40
CA GLY A 286 11.57 -4.08 16.32
C GLY A 286 12.65 -4.66 17.23
N THR A 287 12.53 -5.92 17.64
CA THR A 287 13.56 -6.65 18.38
C THR A 287 14.81 -6.85 17.51
N LEU A 288 14.65 -7.35 16.28
CA LEU A 288 15.75 -7.51 15.32
C LEU A 288 16.48 -6.20 15.05
N VAL A 289 15.76 -5.08 14.86
CA VAL A 289 16.38 -3.77 14.66
C VAL A 289 17.15 -3.32 15.91
N ARG A 290 16.63 -3.60 17.12
CA ARG A 290 17.32 -3.29 18.39
C ARG A 290 18.57 -4.16 18.57
N ASP A 291 18.49 -5.44 18.26
CA ASP A 291 19.59 -6.40 18.37
C ASP A 291 20.68 -6.10 17.33
N LEU A 292 20.28 -5.71 16.12
CA LEU A 292 21.20 -5.21 15.11
C LEU A 292 21.85 -3.90 15.55
N SER A 293 21.08 -2.96 16.11
CA SER A 293 21.61 -1.69 16.61
C SER A 293 22.60 -1.90 17.76
N SER A 294 22.33 -2.83 18.68
CA SER A 294 23.24 -3.16 19.78
C SER A 294 24.50 -3.88 19.30
N THR A 295 24.38 -4.71 18.26
CA THR A 295 25.53 -5.36 17.62
C THR A 295 26.39 -4.36 16.87
N VAL A 296 25.79 -3.46 16.10
CA VAL A 296 26.51 -2.38 15.41
C VAL A 296 27.19 -1.46 16.40
N ALA A 297 26.51 -1.08 17.49
CA ALA A 297 27.10 -0.27 18.55
C ALA A 297 28.32 -0.94 19.22
N ARG A 298 28.33 -2.27 19.31
CA ARG A 298 29.44 -3.03 19.89
C ARG A 298 30.61 -3.21 18.91
N VAL A 299 30.33 -3.44 17.63
CA VAL A 299 31.35 -3.70 16.61
C VAL A 299 31.97 -2.39 16.12
N GLU A 300 31.16 -1.40 15.77
CA GLU A 300 31.61 -0.13 15.24
C GLU A 300 30.61 1.01 15.56
N PRO A 301 30.82 1.75 16.68
CA PRO A 301 29.89 2.78 17.14
C PRO A 301 29.60 3.89 16.12
N THR A 302 30.56 4.18 15.24
CA THR A 302 30.46 5.19 14.16
C THR A 302 29.40 4.84 13.11
N LEU A 303 29.04 3.57 12.96
CA LEU A 303 28.00 3.13 12.01
C LEU A 303 26.58 3.23 12.56
N LEU A 304 26.41 3.35 13.88
CA LEU A 304 25.08 3.42 14.50
C LEU A 304 24.24 4.63 14.01
N PRO A 305 24.79 5.86 13.92
CA PRO A 305 24.07 6.99 13.33
C PRO A 305 23.64 6.72 11.89
N ILE A 306 24.49 6.06 11.09
CA ILE A 306 24.19 5.73 9.68
C ILE A 306 23.02 4.75 9.60
N LEU A 307 23.02 3.68 10.41
CA LEU A 307 21.92 2.72 10.47
C LEU A 307 20.61 3.39 10.89
N LEU A 308 20.62 4.17 11.97
CA LEU A 308 19.42 4.84 12.48
C LEU A 308 18.88 5.88 11.49
N HIS A 309 19.76 6.65 10.85
CA HIS A 309 19.37 7.60 9.80
C HIS A 309 18.81 6.89 8.58
N SER A 310 19.39 5.75 8.18
CA SER A 310 18.91 4.96 7.04
C SER A 310 17.52 4.37 7.30
N ILE A 311 17.28 3.80 8.48
CA ILE A 311 15.99 3.23 8.85
C ILE A 311 14.92 4.32 9.00
N SER A 312 15.25 5.43 9.67
CA SER A 312 14.30 6.52 9.91
C SER A 312 14.05 7.38 8.66
N GLY A 313 15.05 7.54 7.79
CA GLY A 313 15.01 8.33 6.57
C GLY A 313 14.47 7.58 5.34
N ALA A 314 14.38 6.25 5.38
CA ALA A 314 13.94 5.43 4.25
C ALA A 314 12.52 5.74 3.74
N LYS A 315 11.64 6.32 4.58
CA LYS A 315 10.26 6.65 4.22
C LYS A 315 9.94 8.10 4.56
N ALA A 316 9.25 8.79 3.64
CA ALA A 316 8.78 10.15 3.87
C ALA A 316 7.87 10.26 5.11
N ALA A 317 7.95 11.36 5.85
CA ALA A 317 7.16 11.60 7.06
C ALA A 317 5.63 11.50 6.82
N SER A 318 5.15 11.87 5.62
CA SER A 318 3.74 11.67 5.23
C SER A 318 3.36 10.19 5.09
N THR A 319 4.26 9.37 4.54
CA THR A 319 4.07 7.91 4.41
C THR A 319 3.99 7.27 5.79
N MET A 320 4.91 7.66 6.69
CA MET A 320 4.91 7.16 8.07
C MET A 320 3.64 7.55 8.84
N ARG A 321 3.14 8.79 8.67
CA ARG A 321 1.85 9.20 9.23
C ARG A 321 0.69 8.35 8.71
N ALA A 322 0.64 8.09 7.41
CA ALA A 322 -0.39 7.23 6.81
C ALA A 322 -0.31 5.78 7.34
N TYR A 323 0.90 5.23 7.47
CA TYR A 323 1.09 3.89 8.01
C TYR A 323 0.66 3.81 9.48
N LYS A 324 1.07 4.78 10.31
CA LYS A 324 0.65 4.86 11.73
C LYS A 324 -0.86 4.90 11.88
N GLY A 325 -1.53 5.78 11.13
CA GLY A 325 -2.99 5.88 11.16
C GLY A 325 -3.69 4.59 10.68
N SER A 326 -3.18 3.98 9.62
CA SER A 326 -3.74 2.72 9.10
C SER A 326 -3.60 1.57 10.10
N MET A 327 -2.44 1.44 10.74
CA MET A 327 -2.21 0.41 11.76
C MET A 327 -3.00 0.65 13.04
N ALA A 328 -3.16 1.90 13.47
CA ALA A 328 -4.02 2.23 14.61
C ALA A 328 -5.46 1.75 14.37
N ASN A 329 -6.03 2.04 13.20
CA ASN A 329 -7.39 1.60 12.88
C ASN A 329 -7.52 0.07 12.76
N LEU A 330 -6.49 -0.62 12.25
CA LEU A 330 -6.48 -2.10 12.21
C LEU A 330 -6.42 -2.66 13.64
N ARG A 331 -5.59 -2.05 14.49
CA ARG A 331 -5.40 -2.46 15.88
C ARG A 331 -6.70 -2.36 16.66
N ASP A 332 -7.35 -1.21 16.59
CA ASP A 332 -8.57 -0.95 17.35
C ASP A 332 -9.67 -1.94 16.89
N TYR A 333 -9.82 -2.15 15.58
CA TYR A 333 -10.74 -3.15 15.03
C TYR A 333 -10.44 -4.58 15.48
N ALA A 334 -9.16 -4.99 15.48
CA ALA A 334 -8.79 -6.35 15.87
C ALA A 334 -9.00 -6.57 17.38
N MET A 335 -8.67 -5.58 18.22
CA MET A 335 -8.92 -5.63 19.67
C MET A 335 -10.40 -5.75 20.01
N GLU A 336 -11.26 -4.97 19.34
CA GLU A 336 -12.72 -5.07 19.49
C GLU A 336 -13.27 -6.47 19.16
N ARG A 337 -12.57 -7.22 18.32
CA ARG A 337 -12.97 -8.57 17.87
C ARG A 337 -12.18 -9.71 18.51
N GLY A 338 -11.31 -9.41 19.48
CA GLY A 338 -10.48 -10.41 20.14
C GLY A 338 -9.44 -11.06 19.22
N LEU A 339 -9.05 -10.39 18.13
CA LEU A 339 -8.03 -10.83 17.19
C LEU A 339 -6.68 -10.21 17.55
N ASP A 340 -5.57 -10.93 17.31
CA ASP A 340 -4.23 -10.36 17.42
C ASP A 340 -3.95 -9.41 16.24
N PRO A 341 -3.77 -8.11 16.46
CA PRO A 341 -3.56 -7.18 15.36
C PRO A 341 -2.19 -7.28 14.68
N SER A 342 -1.24 -8.01 15.28
CA SER A 342 0.06 -8.33 14.65
C SER A 342 -0.02 -9.54 13.70
N CYS A 343 -1.12 -10.31 13.75
CA CYS A 343 -1.31 -11.49 12.95
C CYS A 343 -1.76 -11.15 11.51
N PRO A 344 -1.16 -11.76 10.48
CA PRO A 344 -1.58 -11.60 9.08
C PRO A 344 -3.07 -11.90 8.82
N THR A 345 -3.70 -12.75 9.63
CA THR A 345 -5.14 -13.03 9.55
C THR A 345 -5.97 -11.78 9.84
N SER A 346 -5.55 -10.96 10.80
CA SER A 346 -6.22 -9.69 11.13
C SER A 346 -6.14 -8.69 9.99
N LEU A 347 -5.02 -8.67 9.24
CA LEU A 347 -4.88 -7.88 8.03
C LEU A 347 -5.89 -8.32 6.96
N VAL A 348 -6.07 -9.62 6.72
CA VAL A 348 -7.02 -10.13 5.73
C VAL A 348 -8.46 -9.79 6.12
N ILE A 349 -8.85 -10.06 7.37
CA ILE A 349 -10.20 -9.76 7.88
C ILE A 349 -10.48 -8.26 7.80
N TYR A 350 -9.53 -7.42 8.20
CA TYR A 350 -9.69 -5.98 8.13
C TYR A 350 -9.75 -5.46 6.69
N SER A 351 -8.98 -6.07 5.78
CA SER A 351 -9.05 -5.76 4.35
C SER A 351 -10.42 -6.08 3.76
N LEU A 352 -11.00 -7.24 4.11
CA LEU A 352 -12.37 -7.61 3.74
C LEU A 352 -13.40 -6.60 4.27
N LYS A 353 -13.26 -6.18 5.54
CA LYS A 353 -14.11 -5.14 6.12
C LYS A 353 -14.02 -3.83 5.34
N LYS A 354 -12.83 -3.41 4.93
CA LYS A 354 -12.64 -2.21 4.10
C LYS A 354 -13.25 -2.34 2.71
N ILE A 355 -13.22 -3.52 2.11
CA ILE A 355 -13.90 -3.79 0.83
C ILE A 355 -15.42 -3.70 1.01
N GLN A 356 -15.95 -4.29 2.09
CA GLN A 356 -17.39 -4.21 2.42
C GLN A 356 -17.85 -2.76 2.64
N GLU A 357 -17.00 -1.93 3.24
CA GLU A 357 -17.23 -0.49 3.41
C GLU A 357 -17.06 0.34 2.12
N GLY A 358 -16.79 -0.30 0.97
CA GLY A 358 -16.61 0.39 -0.31
C GLY A 358 -15.32 1.21 -0.39
N ARG A 359 -14.27 0.85 0.37
CA ARG A 359 -13.02 1.60 0.37
C ARG A 359 -12.19 1.31 -0.88
N ALA A 360 -11.58 2.36 -1.41
CA ALA A 360 -10.74 2.29 -2.61
C ALA A 360 -9.51 1.38 -2.43
N LEU A 361 -9.03 0.81 -3.54
CA LEU A 361 -7.82 -0.02 -3.62
C LEU A 361 -6.59 0.62 -2.98
N SER A 362 -6.44 1.95 -3.09
CA SER A 362 -5.33 2.69 -2.48
C SER A 362 -5.29 2.53 -0.96
N THR A 363 -6.45 2.44 -0.30
CA THR A 363 -6.55 2.21 1.14
C THR A 363 -6.01 0.83 1.52
N LEU A 364 -6.37 -0.20 0.76
CA LEU A 364 -5.90 -1.57 1.00
C LEU A 364 -4.39 -1.72 0.77
N LYS A 365 -3.86 -1.04 -0.26
CA LYS A 365 -2.42 -1.01 -0.53
C LYS A 365 -1.64 -0.32 0.60
N ILE A 366 -2.15 0.80 1.12
CA ILE A 366 -1.54 1.48 2.27
C ILE A 366 -1.58 0.56 3.49
N LEU A 367 -2.71 -0.08 3.75
CA LEU A 367 -2.87 -1.02 4.85
C LEU A 367 -1.88 -2.18 4.76
N SER A 368 -1.79 -2.84 3.60
CA SER A 368 -0.84 -3.94 3.38
C SER A 368 0.61 -3.50 3.54
N ALA A 369 0.96 -2.32 3.01
CA ALA A 369 2.31 -1.79 3.12
C ALA A 369 2.66 -1.36 4.56
N ALA A 370 1.70 -0.78 5.27
CA ALA A 370 1.84 -0.42 6.68
C ALA A 370 2.01 -1.67 7.55
N PHE A 371 1.20 -2.70 7.31
CA PHE A 371 1.32 -3.97 8.01
C PHE A 371 2.68 -4.62 7.76
N SER A 372 3.13 -4.72 6.51
CA SER A 372 4.48 -5.23 6.19
C SER A 372 5.61 -4.38 6.76
N HIS A 373 5.37 -3.10 7.06
CA HIS A 373 6.35 -2.23 7.70
C HIS A 373 6.49 -2.54 9.20
N TYR A 374 5.40 -2.76 9.92
CA TYR A 374 5.40 -2.95 11.38
C TYR A 374 5.39 -4.42 11.85
N SER A 375 4.86 -5.33 11.04
CA SER A 375 4.62 -6.73 11.38
C SER A 375 5.44 -7.68 10.50
N ASP A 376 5.46 -8.96 10.88
CA ASP A 376 6.07 -10.02 10.09
C ASP A 376 5.41 -10.14 8.71
N LEU A 377 6.15 -10.64 7.73
CA LEU A 377 5.61 -10.83 6.38
C LEU A 377 4.49 -11.90 6.42
N PRO A 378 3.39 -11.69 5.69
CA PRO A 378 2.37 -12.71 5.54
C PRO A 378 2.97 -13.94 4.85
N SER A 379 2.47 -15.13 5.19
CA SER A 379 2.83 -16.36 4.48
C SER A 379 2.48 -16.26 2.98
N PRO A 380 3.12 -17.05 2.10
CA PRO A 380 2.86 -16.99 0.66
C PRO A 380 1.38 -17.11 0.29
N ILE A 381 0.65 -17.98 0.99
CA ILE A 381 -0.79 -18.19 0.81
C ILE A 381 -1.57 -16.91 1.15
N LEU A 382 -1.28 -16.27 2.29
CA LEU A 382 -1.96 -15.04 2.68
C LEU A 382 -1.59 -13.86 1.76
N ALA A 383 -0.35 -13.80 1.27
CA ALA A 383 0.07 -12.83 0.26
C ALA A 383 -0.74 -12.99 -1.05
N HIS A 384 -1.01 -14.23 -1.47
CA HIS A 384 -1.85 -14.53 -2.63
C HIS A 384 -3.30 -14.09 -2.40
N ILE A 385 -3.87 -14.36 -1.22
CA ILE A 385 -5.21 -13.90 -0.85
C ILE A 385 -5.29 -12.38 -0.88
N LEU A 386 -4.33 -11.66 -0.29
CA LEU A 386 -4.30 -10.19 -0.33
C LEU A 386 -4.22 -9.66 -1.76
N SER A 387 -3.49 -10.36 -2.64
CA SER A 387 -3.43 -10.02 -4.07
C SER A 387 -4.79 -10.18 -4.74
N HIS A 388 -5.52 -11.27 -4.46
CA HIS A 388 -6.89 -11.46 -4.94
C HIS A 388 -7.86 -10.41 -4.40
N LEU A 389 -7.71 -9.98 -3.15
CA LEU A 389 -8.49 -8.89 -2.57
C LEU A 389 -8.22 -7.56 -3.30
N HIS A 390 -6.96 -7.25 -3.58
CA HIS A 390 -6.60 -6.08 -4.39
C HIS A 390 -7.17 -6.15 -5.81
N ASP A 391 -7.11 -7.32 -6.44
CA ASP A 391 -7.58 -7.53 -7.81
C ASP A 391 -9.10 -7.49 -7.94
N SER A 392 -9.81 -8.05 -6.97
CA SER A 392 -11.28 -7.96 -6.91
C SER A 392 -11.74 -6.53 -6.63
N THR A 393 -11.06 -5.82 -5.71
CA THR A 393 -11.36 -4.41 -5.40
C THR A 393 -11.15 -3.52 -6.61
N ARG A 394 -10.05 -3.72 -7.35
CA ARG A 394 -9.76 -2.98 -8.59
C ARG A 394 -10.87 -3.13 -9.63
N ARG A 395 -11.45 -4.33 -9.74
CA ARG A 395 -12.53 -4.62 -10.69
C ARG A 395 -13.88 -4.05 -10.24
N LYS A 396 -14.15 -4.07 -8.93
CA LYS A 396 -15.43 -3.60 -8.35
C LYS A 396 -15.53 -2.07 -8.25
N PHE A 397 -14.43 -1.40 -7.90
CA PHE A 397 -14.41 0.04 -7.71
C PHE A 397 -13.51 0.66 -8.78
N SER A 398 -14.12 1.26 -9.80
CA SER A 398 -13.39 2.07 -10.77
C SER A 398 -12.72 3.23 -10.04
N VAL A 399 -11.49 3.55 -10.45
CA VAL A 399 -10.81 4.74 -9.94
C VAL A 399 -11.53 5.94 -10.54
N SER A 400 -12.37 6.61 -9.75
CA SER A 400 -12.91 7.91 -10.14
C SER A 400 -11.75 8.90 -10.17
N HIS A 401 -11.29 9.22 -11.38
CA HIS A 401 -10.38 10.33 -11.60
C HIS A 401 -11.19 11.60 -11.32
N HIS A 402 -10.79 12.37 -10.30
CA HIS A 402 -11.42 13.66 -10.04
C HIS A 402 -11.40 14.49 -11.34
N PRO A 403 -12.55 15.05 -11.76
CA PRO A 403 -12.60 15.75 -13.04
C PRO A 403 -11.60 16.90 -13.04
N SER A 404 -10.84 17.02 -14.13
CA SER A 404 -10.10 18.24 -14.44
C SER A 404 -11.07 19.41 -14.46
N ILE A 405 -10.62 20.56 -13.97
CA ILE A 405 -11.40 21.79 -13.91
C ILE A 405 -11.00 22.69 -15.09
N PRO A 406 -11.93 23.45 -15.67
CA PRO A 406 -11.63 24.37 -16.76
C PRO A 406 -10.93 25.64 -16.24
N ARG A 407 -10.28 26.38 -17.14
CA ARG A 407 -9.70 27.71 -16.83
C ARG A 407 -10.74 28.71 -16.31
N SER A 408 -11.99 28.64 -16.78
CA SER A 408 -13.07 29.54 -16.35
C SER A 408 -13.29 29.56 -14.83
N ASN A 409 -13.08 28.44 -14.13
CA ASN A 409 -13.16 28.40 -12.66
C ASN A 409 -12.11 29.30 -12.00
N ILE A 410 -10.89 29.37 -12.57
CA ILE A 410 -9.82 30.25 -12.09
C ILE A 410 -10.18 31.70 -12.37
N ASP A 411 -10.75 31.98 -13.54
CA ASP A 411 -11.15 33.33 -13.91
C ASP A 411 -12.28 33.84 -13.00
N SER A 412 -13.23 32.98 -12.61
CA SER A 412 -14.25 33.31 -11.59
C SER A 412 -13.64 33.63 -10.22
N PHE A 413 -12.58 32.92 -9.80
CA PHE A 413 -11.88 33.23 -8.55
C PHE A 413 -11.17 34.59 -8.60
N VAL A 414 -10.49 34.87 -9.71
CA VAL A 414 -9.79 36.14 -9.94
C VAL A 414 -10.80 37.29 -10.00
N GLN A 415 -11.91 37.11 -10.71
CA GLN A 415 -12.98 38.09 -10.82
C GLN A 415 -13.62 38.37 -9.45
N TYR A 416 -13.96 37.33 -8.68
CA TYR A 416 -14.51 37.48 -7.34
C TYR A 416 -13.55 38.25 -6.42
N ALA A 417 -12.26 37.88 -6.40
CA ALA A 417 -11.26 38.57 -5.58
C ALA A 417 -11.04 40.03 -6.01
N SER A 418 -11.12 40.32 -7.31
CA SER A 418 -10.98 41.69 -7.83
C SER A 418 -12.14 42.59 -7.43
N LEU A 419 -13.36 42.04 -7.29
CA LEU A 419 -14.54 42.77 -6.84
C LEU A 419 -14.55 42.99 -5.31
N HIS A 420 -13.77 42.20 -4.57
CA HIS A 420 -13.70 42.26 -3.10
C HIS A 420 -12.26 42.52 -2.66
N PRO A 421 -11.66 43.68 -3.04
CA PRO A 421 -10.24 43.91 -2.82
C PRO A 421 -9.88 43.75 -1.34
N CYS A 422 -10.69 44.23 -0.40
CA CYS A 422 -10.45 44.14 1.04
C CYS A 422 -10.38 42.70 1.61
N ASP A 423 -10.88 41.70 0.89
CA ASP A 423 -10.78 40.30 1.31
C ASP A 423 -9.43 39.70 0.90
N LEU A 424 -8.46 39.81 1.82
CA LEU A 424 -7.13 39.26 1.64
C LEU A 424 -7.14 37.72 1.56
N LEU A 425 -8.10 37.02 2.19
CA LEU A 425 -8.19 35.57 2.15
C LEU A 425 -8.58 35.10 0.75
N SER A 426 -9.62 35.69 0.17
CA SER A 426 -10.06 35.40 -1.19
C SER A 426 -8.98 35.77 -2.21
N THR A 427 -8.35 36.94 -2.06
CA THR A 427 -7.23 37.37 -2.90
C THR A 427 -6.07 36.38 -2.86
N ARG A 428 -5.60 36.02 -1.65
CA ARG A 428 -4.53 35.05 -1.44
C ARG A 428 -4.86 33.71 -2.09
N THR A 429 -6.09 33.23 -1.89
CA THR A 429 -6.52 31.91 -2.33
C THR A 429 -6.71 31.86 -3.84
N ALA A 430 -7.25 32.91 -4.45
CA ALA A 430 -7.35 33.07 -5.90
C ALA A 430 -5.94 33.06 -6.53
N LEU A 431 -5.00 33.85 -6.00
CA LEU A 431 -3.61 33.84 -6.47
C LEU A 431 -2.94 32.47 -6.32
N GLY A 432 -3.14 31.82 -5.18
CA GLY A 432 -2.64 30.47 -4.95
C GLY A 432 -3.23 29.45 -5.94
N ALA A 433 -4.52 29.57 -6.26
CA ALA A 433 -5.19 28.75 -7.25
C ALA A 433 -4.63 28.99 -8.67
N SER A 434 -4.48 30.25 -9.07
CA SER A 434 -3.92 30.64 -10.38
C SER A 434 -2.49 30.15 -10.55
N LEU A 435 -1.62 30.32 -9.54
CA LEU A 435 -0.25 29.80 -9.59
C LEU A 435 -0.23 28.26 -9.63
N SER A 436 -1.06 27.60 -8.83
CA SER A 436 -1.14 26.14 -8.83
C SER A 436 -1.65 25.57 -10.16
N PHE A 437 -2.57 26.26 -10.81
CA PHE A 437 -3.12 25.92 -12.12
C PHE A 437 -2.08 26.13 -13.23
N SER A 438 -1.52 27.33 -13.35
CA SER A 438 -0.62 27.69 -14.45
C SER A 438 0.76 27.03 -14.37
N ALA A 439 1.36 26.97 -13.17
CA ALA A 439 2.66 26.32 -12.97
C ALA A 439 2.56 24.84 -12.60
N LEU A 440 1.35 24.27 -12.57
CA LEU A 440 1.08 22.87 -12.21
C LEU A 440 1.66 22.49 -10.82
N LEU A 441 1.65 23.40 -9.85
CA LEU A 441 2.27 23.16 -8.54
C LEU A 441 1.44 22.16 -7.71
N ARG A 442 2.12 21.34 -6.90
CA ARG A 442 1.44 20.68 -5.77
C ARG A 442 1.21 21.70 -4.65
N VAL A 443 0.20 21.51 -3.80
CA VAL A 443 -0.05 22.40 -2.65
C VAL A 443 1.18 22.60 -1.77
N SER A 444 1.93 21.52 -1.49
CA SER A 444 3.14 21.63 -0.70
C SER A 444 4.23 22.45 -1.40
N GLU A 445 4.30 22.41 -2.74
CA GLU A 445 5.24 23.21 -3.52
C GLU A 445 4.79 24.68 -3.50
N LEU A 446 3.51 24.95 -3.77
CA LEU A 446 2.88 26.28 -3.71
C LEU A 446 3.12 26.98 -2.37
N LEU A 447 2.79 26.32 -1.27
CA LEU A 447 2.89 26.92 0.06
C LEU A 447 4.34 27.03 0.55
N SER A 448 5.28 26.32 -0.09
CA SER A 448 6.71 26.45 0.19
C SER A 448 7.39 27.58 -0.57
N LEU A 449 6.69 28.27 -1.48
CA LEU A 449 7.26 29.37 -2.24
C LEU A 449 7.62 30.55 -1.34
N ARG A 450 8.78 31.13 -1.59
CA ARG A 450 9.24 32.40 -1.02
C ARG A 450 9.21 33.49 -2.06
N TRP A 451 9.19 34.75 -1.63
CA TRP A 451 9.30 35.88 -2.57
C TRP A 451 10.57 35.83 -3.42
N ALA A 452 11.68 35.37 -2.85
CA ALA A 452 12.95 35.19 -3.55
C ALA A 452 12.92 34.08 -4.62
N ASP A 453 11.92 33.19 -4.60
CA ASP A 453 11.77 32.12 -5.58
C ASP A 453 11.09 32.63 -6.88
N LEU A 454 10.66 33.90 -6.92
CA LEU A 454 9.93 34.51 -8.03
C LEU A 454 10.85 35.49 -8.77
N GLN A 455 11.06 35.27 -10.07
CA GLN A 455 11.84 36.13 -10.95
C GLN A 455 10.95 36.64 -12.08
N TRP A 456 10.73 37.95 -12.12
CA TRP A 456 9.88 38.61 -13.10
C TRP A 456 10.68 38.98 -14.35
N SER A 457 10.16 38.64 -15.51
CA SER A 457 10.61 39.11 -16.83
C SER A 457 9.47 39.90 -17.51
N SER A 458 9.75 40.51 -18.67
CA SER A 458 8.76 41.25 -19.46
C SER A 458 7.55 40.42 -19.86
N ASP A 459 7.77 39.12 -20.14
CA ASP A 459 6.78 38.25 -20.77
C ASP A 459 6.39 37.04 -19.91
N PHE A 460 7.18 36.74 -18.87
CA PHE A 460 6.96 35.56 -18.04
C PHE A 460 7.41 35.73 -16.60
N LEU A 461 6.75 34.99 -15.70
CA LEU A 461 7.16 34.76 -14.32
C LEU A 461 7.89 33.42 -14.26
N LYS A 462 9.17 33.46 -13.87
CA LYS A 462 9.92 32.27 -13.50
C LYS A 462 9.73 31.97 -12.01
N ILE A 463 9.35 30.73 -11.70
CA ILE A 463 9.17 30.23 -10.34
C ILE A 463 10.16 29.10 -10.09
N SER A 464 11.04 29.27 -9.12
CA SER A 464 12.02 28.27 -8.70
C SER A 464 11.47 27.36 -7.60
N VAL A 465 11.14 26.12 -7.96
CA VAL A 465 10.67 25.11 -7.00
C VAL A 465 11.87 24.42 -6.38
N ARG A 466 12.30 24.87 -5.19
CA ARG A 466 13.51 24.39 -4.51
C ARG A 466 13.53 22.89 -4.18
N ARG A 467 12.37 22.28 -3.92
CA ARG A 467 12.28 20.84 -3.65
C ARG A 467 10.95 20.28 -4.14
N ALA A 468 10.97 19.59 -5.28
CA ALA A 468 9.78 18.90 -5.77
C ALA A 468 9.52 17.61 -4.97
N LYS A 469 8.26 17.13 -4.94
CA LYS A 469 7.91 15.88 -4.20
C LYS A 469 8.76 14.66 -4.62
N ASN A 470 9.18 14.62 -5.87
CA ASN A 470 9.92 13.51 -6.46
C ASN A 470 11.42 13.82 -6.64
N ASP A 471 11.87 14.94 -6.09
CA ASP A 471 13.25 15.41 -6.19
C ASP A 471 14.00 14.95 -4.93
N GLN A 472 14.65 13.79 -5.04
CA GLN A 472 15.38 13.17 -3.94
C GLN A 472 16.66 13.93 -3.60
N PHE A 473 17.25 14.62 -4.57
CA PHE A 473 18.49 15.39 -4.42
C PHE A 473 18.26 16.88 -4.14
N ALA A 474 17.01 17.35 -4.20
CA ALA A 474 16.65 18.77 -4.05
C ALA A 474 17.40 19.68 -5.03
N GLU A 475 17.64 19.19 -6.26
CA GLU A 475 18.27 19.97 -7.34
C GLU A 475 17.43 21.18 -7.73
N GLY A 476 16.14 21.18 -7.37
CA GLY A 476 15.21 22.24 -7.69
C GLY A 476 14.80 22.22 -9.16
N ARG A 477 13.66 22.83 -9.48
CA ARG A 477 13.19 22.96 -10.86
C ARG A 477 12.50 24.29 -11.08
N ASP A 478 12.83 24.91 -12.20
CA ASP A 478 12.18 26.13 -12.63
C ASP A 478 10.92 25.83 -13.46
N THR A 479 9.90 26.65 -13.27
CA THR A 479 8.69 26.64 -14.10
C THR A 479 8.34 28.05 -14.51
N PHE A 480 7.79 28.19 -15.71
CA PHE A 480 7.53 29.48 -16.33
C PHE A 480 6.03 29.64 -16.53
N ILE A 481 5.51 30.81 -16.18
CA ILE A 481 4.12 31.22 -16.40
C ILE A 481 4.14 32.44 -17.30
N SER A 482 3.38 32.42 -18.40
CA SER A 482 3.19 33.61 -19.24
C SER A 482 2.43 34.68 -18.46
N ILE A 483 2.87 35.93 -18.55
CA ILE A 483 2.19 37.07 -17.94
C ILE A 483 1.62 37.94 -19.06
N GLU A 484 0.31 38.16 -19.04
CA GLU A 484 -0.31 39.19 -19.88
C GLU A 484 -0.23 40.54 -19.16
N LYS A 485 0.20 41.60 -19.86
CA LYS A 485 0.48 42.92 -19.27
C LYS A 485 -0.74 43.56 -18.57
N ASP A 486 -1.95 43.21 -19.00
CA ASP A 486 -3.21 43.70 -18.43
C ASP A 486 -4.00 42.61 -17.67
N SER A 487 -3.32 41.56 -17.19
CA SER A 487 -3.98 40.48 -16.47
C SER A 487 -4.51 40.94 -15.11
N LEU A 488 -5.81 40.73 -14.84
CA LEU A 488 -6.39 40.89 -13.51
C LEU A 488 -5.63 40.09 -12.44
N THR A 489 -5.05 38.95 -12.80
CA THR A 489 -4.23 38.14 -11.88
C THR A 489 -2.96 38.88 -11.46
N LEU A 490 -2.34 39.65 -12.35
CA LEU A 490 -1.16 40.45 -12.06
C LEU A 490 -1.51 41.62 -11.13
N SER A 491 -2.62 42.32 -11.41
CA SER A 491 -3.14 43.37 -10.54
C SER A 491 -3.45 42.86 -9.12
N LEU A 492 -4.08 41.68 -9.01
CA LEU A 492 -4.29 41.02 -7.72
C LEU A 492 -2.98 40.68 -7.02
N PHE A 493 -1.95 40.26 -7.76
CA PHE A 493 -0.65 39.93 -7.19
C PHE A 493 0.01 41.16 -6.56
N HIS A 494 0.02 42.29 -7.26
CA HIS A 494 0.55 43.55 -6.74
C HIS A 494 -0.23 44.01 -5.50
N SER A 495 -1.56 44.00 -5.58
CA SER A 495 -2.43 44.36 -4.46
C SER A 495 -2.23 43.45 -3.24
N TYR A 496 -2.00 42.15 -3.46
CA TYR A 496 -1.69 41.20 -2.38
C TYR A 496 -0.33 41.50 -1.74
N ARG A 497 0.70 41.76 -2.55
CA ARG A 497 2.06 42.04 -2.08
C ARG A 497 2.13 43.27 -1.17
N GLU A 498 1.33 44.29 -1.44
CA GLU A 498 1.27 45.51 -0.63
C GLU A 498 0.61 45.31 0.75
N ARG A 499 -0.25 44.29 0.88
CA ARG A 499 -1.15 44.14 2.03
C ARG A 499 -0.85 42.92 2.90
N VAL A 500 -0.11 41.96 2.36
CA VAL A 500 0.34 40.79 3.10
C VAL A 500 1.36 41.20 4.16
N VAL A 501 1.28 40.56 5.33
CA VAL A 501 2.24 40.77 6.42
C VAL A 501 3.66 40.45 5.93
N PRO A 502 4.68 41.27 6.28
CA PRO A 502 6.07 41.00 5.93
C PRO A 502 6.49 39.58 6.33
N SER A 503 6.88 38.78 5.33
CA SER A 503 7.29 37.39 5.52
C SER A 503 8.19 36.96 4.37
N PRO A 504 9.17 36.07 4.59
CA PRO A 504 9.89 35.44 3.49
C PRO A 504 8.99 34.56 2.61
N TRP A 505 7.88 34.05 3.16
CA TRP A 505 6.95 33.15 2.45
C TRP A 505 5.97 33.94 1.59
N LEU A 506 5.70 33.43 0.39
CA LEU A 506 4.69 34.02 -0.51
C LEU A 506 3.29 33.95 0.11
N PHE A 507 2.99 32.84 0.79
CA PHE A 507 1.72 32.60 1.47
C PHE A 507 1.97 32.31 2.96
N PRO A 508 2.12 33.34 3.81
CA PRO A 508 2.40 33.14 5.23
C PRO A 508 1.15 32.67 6.00
N SER A 509 1.39 32.01 7.13
CA SER A 509 0.35 31.73 8.11
C SER A 509 -0.10 33.03 8.79
N HIS A 510 -1.41 33.21 8.96
CA HIS A 510 -1.97 34.41 9.59
C HIS A 510 -1.50 34.59 11.04
N SER A 511 -1.41 33.50 11.81
CA SER A 511 -1.01 33.54 13.21
C SER A 511 0.51 33.52 13.42
N HIS A 512 1.27 33.04 12.44
CA HIS A 512 2.72 32.82 12.54
C HIS A 512 3.40 33.18 11.21
N PRO A 513 3.66 34.47 10.95
CA PRO A 513 4.21 34.92 9.66
C PRO A 513 5.59 34.36 9.32
N ASP A 514 6.32 33.82 10.30
CA ASP A 514 7.59 33.09 10.13
C ASP A 514 7.42 31.74 9.41
N ARG A 515 6.17 31.26 9.28
CA ARG A 515 5.84 29.94 8.72
C ARG A 515 4.93 30.06 7.50
N PRO A 516 5.02 29.10 6.56
CA PRO A 516 4.08 29.04 5.46
C PRO A 516 2.67 28.66 5.94
N LEU A 517 1.67 29.05 5.16
CA LEU A 517 0.30 28.59 5.32
C LEU A 517 0.23 27.05 5.28
N THR A 518 -0.64 26.47 6.08
CA THR A 518 -0.80 25.01 6.08
C THR A 518 -1.66 24.55 4.91
N SER A 519 -1.42 23.32 4.43
CA SER A 519 -2.25 22.73 3.37
C SER A 519 -3.72 22.58 3.76
N ASP A 520 -4.03 22.38 5.04
CA ASP A 520 -5.41 22.26 5.51
C ASP A 520 -6.12 23.61 5.56
N THR A 521 -5.42 24.68 5.94
CA THR A 521 -5.94 26.04 5.85
C THR A 521 -6.24 26.39 4.40
N PHE A 522 -5.27 26.19 3.49
CA PHE A 522 -5.49 26.47 2.06
C PHE A 522 -6.67 25.68 1.46
N ARG A 523 -6.89 24.43 1.88
CA ARG A 523 -8.06 23.64 1.43
C ARG A 523 -9.38 24.23 1.91
N LYS A 524 -9.43 24.69 3.16
CA LYS A 524 -10.62 25.33 3.74
C LYS A 524 -10.91 26.64 3.01
N ASP A 525 -9.88 27.46 2.83
CA ASP A 525 -9.98 28.73 2.12
C ASP A 525 -10.43 28.51 0.66
N LEU A 526 -9.86 27.51 -0.03
CA LEU A 526 -10.27 27.17 -1.39
C LEU A 526 -11.73 26.71 -1.45
N THR A 527 -12.19 25.92 -0.47
CA THR A 527 -13.59 25.49 -0.38
C THR A 527 -14.52 26.68 -0.17
N LEU A 528 -14.12 27.62 0.68
CA LEU A 528 -14.87 28.85 0.91
C LEU A 528 -14.93 29.69 -0.37
N LEU A 529 -13.79 29.90 -1.04
CA LEU A 529 -13.71 30.65 -2.30
C LEU A 529 -14.56 30.00 -3.41
N CYS A 530 -14.61 28.66 -3.49
CA CYS A 530 -15.54 27.97 -4.40
C CYS A 530 -16.98 28.40 -4.15
N SER A 531 -17.42 28.39 -2.88
CA SER A 531 -18.78 28.78 -2.51
C SER A 531 -19.07 30.24 -2.84
N LEU A 532 -18.11 31.13 -2.61
CA LEU A 532 -18.27 32.56 -2.85
C LEU A 532 -18.29 32.91 -4.34
N ALA A 533 -17.50 32.23 -5.16
CA ALA A 533 -17.42 32.44 -6.59
C ALA A 533 -18.45 31.62 -7.40
N GLY A 534 -19.36 30.90 -6.75
CA GLY A 534 -20.37 30.07 -7.42
C GLY A 534 -19.79 28.85 -8.15
N VAL A 535 -18.59 28.41 -7.78
CA VAL A 535 -17.90 27.27 -8.38
C VAL A 535 -18.12 26.01 -7.56
N ALA A 536 -18.37 24.88 -8.21
CA ALA A 536 -18.46 23.58 -7.53
C ALA A 536 -17.20 23.29 -6.71
N ARG A 537 -17.34 22.65 -5.53
CA ARG A 537 -16.21 22.41 -4.63
C ARG A 537 -15.08 21.65 -5.33
N ILE A 538 -13.91 22.29 -5.44
CA ILE A 538 -12.70 21.68 -5.98
C ILE A 538 -11.68 21.37 -4.88
N THR A 539 -10.84 20.37 -5.14
CA THR A 539 -9.66 20.10 -4.32
C THR A 539 -8.43 20.75 -4.96
N PRO A 540 -7.39 21.08 -4.17
CA PRO A 540 -6.19 21.69 -4.75
C PRO A 540 -5.47 20.83 -5.79
N HIS A 541 -5.65 19.51 -5.76
CA HIS A 541 -5.07 18.64 -6.76
C HIS A 541 -5.75 18.77 -8.14
N GLN A 542 -7.03 19.13 -8.15
CA GLN A 542 -7.77 19.38 -9.38
C GLN A 542 -7.28 20.63 -10.10
N LEU A 543 -6.75 21.65 -9.39
CA LEU A 543 -6.10 22.81 -10.01
C LEU A 543 -4.96 22.36 -10.93
N ARG A 544 -4.10 21.48 -10.42
CA ARG A 544 -2.98 20.92 -11.16
C ARG A 544 -3.42 20.01 -12.32
N ALA A 545 -4.49 19.23 -12.14
CA ALA A 545 -5.07 18.42 -13.21
C ALA A 545 -5.69 19.29 -14.32
N GLY A 546 -6.42 20.33 -13.91
CA GLY A 546 -7.02 21.33 -14.79
C GLY A 546 -5.99 22.00 -15.67
N GLY A 547 -4.96 22.62 -15.08
CA GLY A 547 -3.92 23.31 -15.85
C GLY A 547 -3.13 22.39 -16.80
N ALA A 548 -3.00 21.10 -16.46
CA ALA A 548 -2.35 20.13 -17.32
C ALA A 548 -3.20 19.85 -18.56
N MET A 549 -4.50 19.58 -18.35
CA MET A 549 -5.44 19.34 -19.43
C MET A 549 -5.63 20.59 -20.29
N GLU A 550 -5.70 21.77 -19.67
CA GLU A 550 -5.77 23.06 -20.36
C GLU A 550 -4.56 23.28 -21.27
N SER A 551 -3.36 22.92 -20.82
CA SER A 551 -2.16 23.01 -21.65
C SER A 551 -2.26 22.07 -22.85
N ILE A 552 -2.75 20.85 -22.65
CA ILE A 552 -2.91 19.85 -23.71
C ILE A 552 -3.97 20.28 -24.73
N SER A 553 -5.11 20.81 -24.28
CA SER A 553 -6.16 21.31 -25.18
C SER A 553 -5.72 22.50 -26.02
N HIS A 554 -4.74 23.28 -25.54
CA HIS A 554 -4.07 24.33 -26.32
C HIS A 554 -2.92 23.81 -27.21
N GLY A 555 -2.81 22.50 -27.40
CA GLY A 555 -1.81 21.89 -28.29
C GLY A 555 -0.39 21.82 -27.72
N VAL A 556 -0.19 22.06 -26.43
CA VAL A 556 1.14 21.90 -25.81
C VAL A 556 1.50 20.40 -25.77
N PRO A 557 2.68 20.00 -26.29
CA PRO A 557 3.09 18.59 -26.28
C PRO A 557 3.07 17.99 -24.87
N ILE A 558 2.59 16.75 -24.76
CA ILE A 558 2.43 16.05 -23.48
C ILE A 558 3.75 15.98 -22.70
N GLU A 559 4.88 15.84 -23.39
CA GLU A 559 6.22 15.81 -22.79
C GLU A 559 6.59 17.16 -22.15
N ALA A 560 6.16 18.27 -22.74
CA ALA A 560 6.38 19.61 -22.20
C ALA A 560 5.51 19.83 -20.96
N VAL A 561 4.24 19.40 -21.00
CA VAL A 561 3.35 19.40 -19.84
C VAL A 561 3.90 18.47 -18.74
N GLN A 562 4.43 17.30 -19.11
CA GLN A 562 5.06 16.35 -18.22
C GLN A 562 6.25 16.98 -17.46
N ARG A 563 7.12 17.69 -18.20
CA ARG A 563 8.26 18.44 -17.65
C ARG A 563 7.79 19.55 -16.72
N ARG A 564 6.86 20.40 -17.15
CA ARG A 564 6.28 21.51 -16.34
C ARG A 564 5.67 21.00 -15.04
N GLY A 565 4.88 19.93 -15.10
CA GLY A 565 4.30 19.34 -13.92
C GLY A 565 5.26 18.48 -13.12
N ARG A 566 6.45 18.15 -13.62
CA ARG A 566 7.45 17.36 -12.88
C ARG A 566 6.92 15.95 -12.57
N TRP A 567 6.33 15.30 -13.57
CA TRP A 567 5.95 13.89 -13.49
C TRP A 567 7.10 13.00 -13.95
N ASN A 568 7.45 12.01 -13.13
CA ASN A 568 8.58 11.12 -13.41
C ASN A 568 8.29 10.08 -14.51
N SER A 569 7.03 9.90 -14.88
CA SER A 569 6.62 8.93 -15.90
C SER A 569 5.35 9.37 -16.60
N ILE A 570 5.15 8.87 -17.82
CA ILE A 570 3.93 9.05 -18.60
C ILE A 570 2.71 8.47 -17.86
N GLY A 571 2.89 7.33 -17.18
CA GLY A 571 1.83 6.77 -16.33
C GLY A 571 1.42 7.68 -15.16
N GLY A 572 2.27 8.62 -14.76
CA GLY A 572 1.95 9.62 -13.73
C GLY A 572 1.08 10.76 -14.23
N ILE A 573 1.12 11.10 -15.54
CA ILE A 573 0.28 12.13 -16.15
C ILE A 573 -1.03 11.56 -16.71
N ALA A 574 -1.03 10.30 -17.16
CA ALA A 574 -2.19 9.62 -17.75
C ALA A 574 -3.51 9.78 -16.94
N PRO A 575 -3.53 9.73 -15.60
CA PRO A 575 -4.73 9.99 -14.80
C PRO A 575 -5.41 11.36 -14.97
N TYR A 576 -4.72 12.33 -15.59
CA TYR A 576 -5.23 13.69 -15.80
C TYR A 576 -5.66 13.96 -17.23
N ILE A 577 -5.25 13.08 -18.17
CA ILE A 577 -5.58 13.23 -19.58
C ILE A 577 -7.00 12.69 -19.76
N LYS A 578 -7.91 13.58 -20.16
CA LYS A 578 -9.25 13.21 -20.59
C LYS A 578 -9.24 12.90 -22.07
N ASP A 579 -10.14 12.04 -22.51
CA ASP A 579 -10.40 11.81 -23.94
C ASP A 579 -11.02 13.09 -24.52
N THR A 580 -10.24 13.78 -25.34
CA THR A 580 -10.66 14.92 -26.17
C THR A 580 -10.07 14.75 -27.55
N VAL A 581 -10.57 15.50 -28.52
CA VAL A 581 -10.05 15.49 -29.89
C VAL A 581 -8.55 15.78 -29.88
N GLU A 582 -8.11 16.77 -29.10
CA GLU A 582 -6.71 17.18 -29.01
C GLU A 582 -5.85 16.13 -28.31
N SER A 583 -6.34 15.50 -27.24
CA SER A 583 -5.58 14.49 -26.50
C SER A 583 -5.43 13.17 -27.27
N GLN A 584 -6.27 12.94 -28.29
CA GLN A 584 -6.22 11.79 -29.18
C GLN A 584 -5.54 12.06 -30.53
N GLY A 585 -4.95 13.25 -30.70
CA GLY A 585 -4.17 13.60 -31.89
C GLY A 585 -4.99 14.21 -33.04
N GLY A 586 -6.19 14.75 -32.75
CA GLY A 586 -7.09 15.35 -33.71
C GLY A 586 -8.22 14.42 -34.13
N ALA A 587 -9.12 14.93 -34.99
CA ALA A 587 -10.12 14.12 -35.66
C ALA A 587 -9.55 13.63 -37.00
N LEU A 588 -9.65 12.33 -37.26
CA LEU A 588 -9.35 11.80 -38.59
C LEU A 588 -10.60 11.92 -39.48
N PRO A 589 -10.45 12.23 -40.77
CA PRO A 589 -11.56 12.16 -41.71
C PRO A 589 -12.08 10.70 -41.76
N LEU A 590 -13.39 10.56 -41.91
CA LEU A 590 -14.07 9.26 -42.05
C LEU A 590 -13.67 8.52 -43.33
#